data_AF-A0A1J3HHW8-F1
#
_entry.id   AF-A0A1J3HHW8-F1
#
_cell.length_a   1.000
_cell.length_b   1.000
_cell.length_c   1.000
_cell.angle_alpha   90.00
_cell.angle_beta   90.00
_cell.angle_gamma   90.00
#
_symmetry.space_group_name_H-M   'P 1'
#
loop_
_entity.id
_entity.type
_entity.pdbx_description
1 polymer ?
#
loop_
_entity_poly.entity_id
_entity_poly.type
_entity_poly.pdbx_seq_one_letter_code
_entity_poly.pdbx_strand_id
1 'polypeptide(L)'
;RIHSDGTGYISEDLARVCPTDIYKGKRIRGYNTQGTSGKEPPLLIQFRMFNDGHAVKGTFLLNKKLPPRTVQVRPSMVKVYKDPTLSNFTTFNSLEVV
;
A
#
# COMPACT_ATOMS: atom_id res chain seq x y z
N ARG A 1 -4.63 18.69 16.10
CA ARG A 1 -5.11 18.57 14.70
C ARG A 1 -4.15 17.65 13.95
N ILE A 2 -4.61 16.53 13.40
CA ILE A 2 -3.74 15.62 12.63
C ILE A 2 -3.73 16.12 11.19
N HIS A 3 -2.57 16.53 10.68
CA HIS A 3 -2.42 17.11 9.34
C HIS A 3 -2.17 16.06 8.23
N SER A 4 -1.98 14.79 8.61
CA SER A 4 -1.67 13.67 7.71
C SER A 4 -2.71 12.55 7.83
N ASP A 5 -3.97 12.90 8.09
CA ASP A 5 -5.02 11.92 8.26
C ASP A 5 -5.19 11.10 6.97
N GLY A 6 -5.30 9.77 7.11
CA GLY A 6 -5.46 8.86 5.99
C GLY A 6 -4.19 8.58 5.19
N THR A 7 -3.04 9.16 5.54
CA THR A 7 -1.78 8.97 4.80
C THR A 7 -0.69 8.30 5.66
N GLY A 8 -0.28 7.10 5.25
CA GLY A 8 0.83 6.34 5.79
C GLY A 8 2.10 6.44 4.93
N TYR A 9 3.07 5.57 5.18
CA TYR A 9 4.29 5.48 4.37
C TYR A 9 4.51 4.08 3.80
N ILE A 10 5.22 3.99 2.68
CA ILE A 10 5.67 2.74 2.06
C ILE A 10 7.16 2.83 1.72
N SER A 11 7.88 1.71 1.92
CA SER A 11 9.29 1.61 1.56
C SER A 11 9.49 1.65 0.04
N GLU A 12 10.68 2.08 -0.39
CA GLU A 12 10.97 2.27 -1.82
C GLU A 12 10.91 0.99 -2.63
N ASP A 13 11.38 -0.12 -2.07
CA ASP A 13 11.35 -1.43 -2.72
C ASP A 13 9.93 -1.91 -2.98
N LEU A 14 8.99 -1.69 -2.05
CA LEU A 14 7.58 -2.04 -2.24
C LEU A 14 6.89 -1.12 -3.24
N ALA A 15 7.17 0.20 -3.19
CA ALA A 15 6.59 1.14 -4.14
C ALA A 15 6.98 0.81 -5.59
N ARG A 16 8.19 0.29 -5.82
CA ARG A 16 8.67 -0.15 -7.15
C ARG A 16 7.94 -1.38 -7.69
N VAL A 17 7.32 -2.19 -6.82
CA VAL A 17 6.49 -3.33 -7.22
C VAL A 17 5.11 -2.89 -7.70
N CYS A 18 4.65 -1.69 -7.32
CA CYS A 18 3.35 -1.19 -7.74
C CYS A 18 3.32 -0.98 -9.26
N PRO A 19 2.26 -1.46 -9.94
CA PRO A 19 2.14 -1.31 -11.37
C PRO A 19 1.94 0.18 -11.73
N THR A 20 2.81 0.72 -12.56
CA THR A 20 2.72 2.11 -13.05
C THR A 20 2.21 2.22 -14.48
N ASP A 21 1.99 1.10 -15.14
CA ASP A 21 1.64 0.99 -16.56
C ASP A 21 0.18 0.56 -16.77
N ILE A 22 -0.65 0.62 -15.74
CA ILE A 22 -2.09 0.32 -15.81
C ILE A 22 -2.88 1.61 -15.96
N TYR A 23 -3.65 1.71 -17.03
CA TYR A 23 -4.59 2.81 -17.27
C TYR A 23 -5.92 2.25 -17.75
N LYS A 24 -7.02 2.62 -17.09
CA LYS A 24 -8.37 2.13 -17.38
C LYS A 24 -8.43 0.59 -17.47
N GLY A 25 -7.76 -0.11 -16.55
CA GLY A 25 -7.72 -1.57 -16.48
C GLY A 25 -6.92 -2.25 -17.60
N LYS A 26 -6.21 -1.48 -18.44
CA LYS A 26 -5.36 -2.01 -19.52
C LYS A 26 -3.92 -1.65 -19.26
N ARG A 27 -3.03 -2.62 -19.47
CA ARG A 27 -1.59 -2.39 -19.48
C ARG A 27 -1.22 -1.58 -20.72
N ILE A 28 -0.63 -0.41 -20.56
CA ILE A 28 -0.15 0.43 -21.66
C ILE A 28 1.06 -0.28 -22.29
N ARG A 29 0.85 -0.95 -23.43
CA ARG A 29 1.91 -1.55 -24.25
C ARG A 29 2.68 -0.43 -24.97
N GLY A 30 3.65 0.16 -24.29
CA GLY A 30 4.54 1.17 -24.87
C GLY A 30 5.85 1.38 -24.12
N TYR A 31 6.06 0.68 -23.01
CA TYR A 31 7.28 0.79 -22.22
C TYR A 31 8.07 -0.50 -22.31
N ASN A 32 9.21 -0.44 -23.01
CA ASN A 32 10.15 -1.54 -23.11
C ASN A 32 10.47 -2.10 -21.72
N THR A 33 10.33 -3.42 -21.62
CA THR A 33 10.59 -4.27 -20.47
C THR A 33 12.10 -4.35 -20.20
N GLN A 34 12.74 -3.23 -19.83
CA GLN A 34 14.12 -3.22 -19.35
C GLN A 34 14.13 -2.75 -17.91
N GLY A 35 13.92 -3.70 -16.99
CA GLY A 35 14.23 -3.53 -15.57
C GLY A 35 13.41 -2.49 -14.80
N THR A 36 13.07 -2.82 -13.57
CA THR A 36 12.63 -1.85 -12.54
C THR A 36 13.71 -0.82 -12.16
N SER A 37 14.83 -0.76 -12.90
CA SER A 37 16.07 -0.07 -12.58
C SER A 37 16.17 1.38 -13.09
N GLY A 38 15.22 1.87 -13.90
CA GLY A 38 15.28 3.23 -14.45
C GLY A 38 14.06 4.13 -14.23
N LYS A 39 12.93 3.57 -13.78
CA LYS A 39 11.71 4.37 -13.55
C LYS A 39 11.58 4.76 -12.10
N GLU A 40 11.15 6.00 -11.87
CA GLU A 40 10.78 6.45 -10.55
C GLU A 40 9.53 5.68 -10.07
N PRO A 41 9.52 5.17 -8.83
CA PRO A 41 8.34 4.56 -8.26
C PRO A 41 7.23 5.59 -8.05
N PRO A 42 5.95 5.16 -7.99
CA PRO A 42 4.86 6.06 -7.65
C PRO A 42 5.08 6.67 -6.27
N LEU A 43 4.96 7.99 -6.18
CA LEU A 43 5.19 8.73 -4.95
C LEU A 43 4.00 8.62 -3.99
N LEU A 44 2.78 8.58 -4.51
CA LEU A 44 1.54 8.48 -3.75
C LEU A 44 0.70 7.33 -4.31
N ILE A 45 0.30 6.39 -3.45
CA ILE A 45 -0.45 5.19 -3.83
C ILE A 45 -1.73 5.12 -2.99
N GLN A 46 -2.89 5.03 -3.63
CA GLN A 46 -4.15 4.74 -2.94
C GLN A 46 -4.27 3.23 -2.72
N PHE A 47 -4.67 2.82 -1.52
CA PHE A 47 -4.74 1.41 -1.18
C PHE A 47 -5.91 1.05 -0.27
N ARG A 48 -6.20 -0.26 -0.25
CA ARG A 48 -6.99 -0.95 0.76
C ARG A 48 -6.19 -2.14 1.26
N MET A 49 -6.22 -2.39 2.55
CA MET A 49 -5.48 -3.50 3.15
C MET A 49 -6.34 -4.19 4.19
N PHE A 50 -6.25 -5.51 4.22
CA PHE A 50 -6.73 -6.32 5.32
C PHE A 50 -5.54 -7.04 5.93
N ASN A 51 -5.31 -6.85 7.23
CA ASN A 51 -4.16 -7.44 7.91
C ASN A 51 -4.51 -7.80 9.35
N ASP A 52 -4.37 -9.08 9.70
CA ASP A 52 -4.65 -9.61 11.04
C ASP A 52 -5.98 -9.09 11.61
N GLY A 53 -7.07 -9.23 10.85
CA GLY A 53 -8.41 -8.81 11.27
C GLY A 53 -8.68 -7.30 11.18
N HIS A 54 -7.71 -6.47 10.81
CA HIS A 54 -7.90 -5.03 10.64
C HIS A 54 -8.21 -4.69 9.19
N ALA A 55 -9.22 -3.84 8.97
CA ALA A 55 -9.47 -3.23 7.66
C ALA A 55 -8.89 -1.81 7.64
N VAL A 56 -8.01 -1.54 6.68
CA VAL A 56 -7.28 -0.29 6.55
C VAL A 56 -7.54 0.33 5.18
N LYS A 57 -7.78 1.65 5.16
CA LYS A 57 -7.96 2.43 3.94
C LYS A 57 -7.19 3.74 4.05
N GLY A 58 -6.48 4.09 2.98
CA GLY A 58 -5.80 5.37 2.89
C GLY A 58 -4.91 5.47 1.67
N THR A 59 -3.90 6.32 1.81
CA THR A 59 -2.80 6.48 0.85
C THR A 59 -1.47 6.16 1.51
N PHE A 60 -0.52 5.66 0.72
CA PHE A 60 0.88 5.60 1.10
C PHE A 60 1.66 6.67 0.37
N LEU A 61 2.50 7.40 1.11
CA LEU A 61 3.53 8.27 0.54
C LEU A 61 4.86 7.51 0.57
N LEU A 62 5.62 7.57 -0.52
CA LEU A 62 6.95 6.97 -0.60
C LEU A 62 7.88 7.56 0.47
N ASN A 63 8.55 6.70 1.24
CA ASN A 63 9.58 7.13 2.18
C ASN A 63 10.84 6.27 2.03
N LYS A 64 11.87 6.85 1.41
CA LYS A 64 13.18 6.21 1.18
C LYS A 64 13.98 5.90 2.46
N LYS A 65 13.54 6.43 3.61
CA LYS A 65 14.17 6.19 4.92
C LYS A 65 13.60 4.97 5.62
N LEU A 66 12.50 4.37 5.13
CA LEU A 66 11.95 3.17 5.72
C LEU A 66 12.84 1.95 5.42
N PRO A 67 12.94 1.00 6.35
CA PRO A 67 13.52 -0.30 6.06
C PRO A 67 12.80 -0.96 4.86
N PRO A 68 13.50 -1.81 4.09
CA PRO A 68 12.86 -2.57 3.02
C PRO A 68 11.64 -3.36 3.50
N ARG A 69 10.71 -3.64 2.59
CA ARG A 69 9.50 -4.46 2.84
C ARG A 69 8.62 -3.96 3.99
N THR A 70 8.55 -2.65 4.18
CA THR A 70 7.82 -2.04 5.30
C THR A 70 6.79 -1.04 4.81
N VAL A 71 5.62 -1.07 5.46
CA VAL A 71 4.62 -0.01 5.39
C VAL A 71 4.36 0.53 6.79
N GLN A 72 4.04 1.82 6.88
CA GLN A 72 3.61 2.45 8.11
C GLN A 72 2.15 2.85 8.00
N VAL A 73 1.30 2.19 8.78
CA VAL A 73 -0.12 2.52 8.91
C VAL A 73 -0.33 3.43 10.12
N ARG A 74 -1.22 4.40 10.00
CA ARG A 74 -1.63 5.28 11.10
C ARG A 74 -3.00 4.86 11.66
N PRO A 75 -3.30 5.14 12.94
CA PRO A 75 -4.59 4.77 13.54
C PRO A 75 -5.82 5.26 12.76
N SER A 76 -5.75 6.45 12.15
CA SER A 76 -6.87 7.03 11.41
C SER A 76 -7.16 6.35 10.05
N MET A 77 -6.21 5.55 9.57
CA MET A 77 -6.38 4.72 8.37
C MET A 77 -7.14 3.43 8.68
N VAL A 78 -7.13 2.99 9.94
CA VAL A 78 -7.89 1.80 10.37
C VAL A 78 -9.37 2.16 10.37
N LYS A 79 -10.16 1.40 9.60
CA LYS A 79 -11.61 1.54 9.48
C LYS A 79 -12.36 0.53 10.33
N VAL A 80 -11.75 -0.64 10.52
CA VAL A 80 -12.26 -1.70 11.40
C VAL A 80 -11.06 -2.28 12.14
N TYR A 81 -11.14 -2.34 13.46
CA TYR A 81 -10.17 -3.03 14.30
C TYR A 81 -10.50 -4.51 14.36
N LYS A 82 -9.49 -5.34 14.63
CA LYS A 82 -9.71 -6.76 14.91
C LYS A 82 -10.71 -6.92 16.05
N ASP A 83 -11.70 -7.78 15.83
CA ASP A 83 -12.67 -8.13 16.87
C ASP A 83 -11.99 -9.00 17.94
N PRO A 84 -11.94 -8.56 19.21
CA PRO A 84 -11.28 -9.32 20.28
C PRO A 84 -11.99 -10.62 20.63
N THR A 85 -13.27 -10.77 20.26
CA THR A 85 -14.08 -11.96 20.52
C THR A 85 -13.87 -13.07 19.48
N LEU A 86 -13.31 -12.73 18.32
CA LEU A 86 -12.99 -13.66 17.24
C LEU A 86 -11.52 -14.12 17.32
N SER A 87 -11.17 -14.89 18.34
CA SER A 87 -9.79 -15.35 18.58
C SER A 87 -9.39 -16.59 17.76
N ASN A 88 -10.36 -17.36 17.25
CA ASN A 88 -10.13 -18.69 16.66
C ASN A 88 -10.44 -18.76 15.15
N PHE A 89 -10.47 -17.62 14.47
CA PHE A 89 -10.72 -17.57 13.03
C PHE A 89 -9.44 -17.28 12.25
N THR A 90 -9.28 -17.99 11.13
CA THR A 90 -8.17 -17.73 10.21
C THR A 90 -8.47 -16.49 9.38
N THR A 91 -7.59 -15.51 9.42
CA THR A 91 -7.61 -14.36 8.52
C THR A 91 -6.61 -14.55 7.39
N PHE A 92 -6.89 -14.00 6.21
CA PHE A 92 -5.88 -13.83 5.16
C PHE A 92 -5.40 -12.38 5.17
N ASN A 93 -4.16 -12.13 4.78
CA ASN A 93 -3.66 -10.76 4.63
C ASN A 93 -3.72 -10.39 3.14
N SER A 94 -4.13 -9.15 2.85
CA SER A 94 -4.20 -8.63 1.49
C SER A 94 -3.88 -7.14 1.43
N LEU A 95 -3.32 -6.71 0.30
CA LEU A 95 -3.09 -5.32 -0.04
C LEU A 95 -3.51 -5.12 -1.49
N GLU A 96 -4.50 -4.26 -1.70
CA GLU A 96 -5.00 -3.84 -2.99
C GLU A 96 -4.54 -2.40 -3.28
N VAL A 97 -3.97 -2.19 -4.46
CA VAL A 97 -3.72 -0.86 -5.02
C VAL A 97 -4.94 -0.44 -5.84
N VAL A 98 -5.46 0.77 -5.61
CA VAL A 98 -6.70 1.30 -6.20
C VAL A 98 -6.41 2.16 -7.42
#